data_AF-A0A7J9XWC8-F1
#
_entry.id   AF-A0A7J9XWC8-F1
#
_cell.length_a   1.000
_cell.length_b   1.000
_cell.length_c   1.000
_cell.angle_alpha   90.00
_cell.angle_beta   90.00
_cell.angle_gamma   90.00
#
_symmetry.space_group_name_H-M   'P 1'
#
loop_
_entity.id
_entity.type
_entity.pdbx_description
1 polymer ?
#
loop_
_entity_poly.entity_id
_entity_poly.type
_entity_poly.pdbx_seq_one_letter_code
_entity_poly.pdbx_strand_id
1 'polypeptide(L)'
;MSTIGLRRFLQRPPPPAPGEQCEMCAEPIVADHGHVIDLRNRSILCTCRGCYLLFTHTGAGGGRHRAVPERYLHVADFPAGSQLWE
;
A
#
# COMPACT_ATOMS: atom_id res chain seq x y z
N MET A 1 22.90 9.22 -14.31
CA MET A 1 21.82 8.25 -13.99
C MET A 1 20.51 9.01 -13.99
N SER A 2 19.60 8.71 -14.91
CA SER A 2 18.39 9.51 -15.14
C SER A 2 17.34 9.24 -14.05
N THR A 3 17.12 10.22 -13.17
CA THR A 3 16.16 10.17 -12.05
C THR A 3 14.71 10.47 -12.46
N ILE A 4 14.42 10.58 -13.76
CA ILE A 4 13.10 10.94 -14.29
C ILE A 4 12.02 9.96 -13.83
N GLY A 5 12.32 8.65 -13.78
CA GLY A 5 11.35 7.63 -13.38
C GLY A 5 10.94 7.68 -11.89
N LEU A 6 11.76 8.27 -11.03
CA LEU A 6 11.51 8.33 -9.58
C LEU A 6 10.72 9.57 -9.17
N ARG A 7 10.73 10.64 -9.98
CA ARG A 7 10.01 11.89 -9.68
C ARG A 7 8.52 11.69 -9.41
N ARG A 8 7.88 10.71 -10.06
CA ARG A 8 6.46 10.40 -9.85
C ARG A 8 6.12 9.97 -8.43
N PHE A 9 7.08 9.37 -7.71
CA PHE A 9 6.90 8.92 -6.33
C PHE A 9 7.15 10.02 -5.30
N LEU A 10 7.75 11.14 -5.71
CA LEU A 10 7.94 12.34 -4.89
C LEU A 10 6.74 13.30 -4.99
N GLN A 11 5.86 13.10 -5.96
CA GLN A 11 4.66 13.92 -6.12
C GLN A 11 3.56 13.36 -5.21
N ARG A 12 2.99 14.24 -4.39
CA ARG A 12 1.78 13.90 -3.62
C ARG A 12 0.66 13.58 -4.61
N PRO A 13 -0.01 12.42 -4.52
CA PRO A 13 -1.13 12.10 -5.37
C PRO A 13 -2.19 13.22 -5.31
N PRO A 14 -2.92 13.48 -6.41
CA PRO A 14 -4.07 14.37 -6.36
C PRO A 14 -5.07 13.85 -5.30
N PRO A 15 -5.81 14.77 -4.64
CA PRO A 15 -6.82 14.35 -3.70
C PRO A 15 -7.85 13.45 -4.40
N PRO A 16 -8.37 12.44 -3.69
CA PRO A 16 -9.33 11.50 -4.26
C PRO A 16 -10.56 12.21 -4.81
N ALA A 17 -11.06 11.77 -5.97
CA ALA A 17 -12.29 12.29 -6.54
C ALA A 17 -13.49 11.95 -5.62
N PRO A 18 -14.54 12.78 -5.56
CA PRO A 18 -15.69 12.48 -4.72
C PRO A 18 -16.33 11.13 -5.12
N GLY A 19 -16.37 10.19 -4.17
CA GLY A 19 -16.97 8.87 -4.33
C GLY A 19 -15.98 7.74 -4.57
N GLU A 20 -14.88 7.67 -3.81
CA GLU A 20 -14.03 6.47 -3.84
C GLU A 20 -14.78 5.25 -3.33
N GLN A 21 -14.54 4.12 -3.98
CA GLN A 21 -15.12 2.83 -3.65
C GLN A 21 -14.00 1.84 -3.38
N CYS A 22 -14.24 0.93 -2.44
CA CYS A 22 -13.36 -0.19 -2.17
C CYS A 22 -13.18 -1.02 -3.45
N GLU A 23 -11.95 -1.21 -3.90
CA GLU A 23 -11.65 -1.95 -5.13
C GLU A 23 -11.88 -3.47 -5.02
N MET A 24 -12.28 -3.96 -3.84
CA MET A 24 -12.64 -5.36 -3.60
C MET A 24 -14.14 -5.62 -3.48
N CYS A 25 -14.88 -4.73 -2.81
CA CYS A 25 -16.30 -4.93 -2.52
C CYS A 25 -17.22 -3.78 -2.97
N ALA A 26 -16.66 -2.73 -3.57
CA ALA A 26 -17.35 -1.51 -4.03
C ALA A 26 -18.04 -0.68 -2.92
N GLU A 27 -17.83 -0.99 -1.64
CA GLU A 27 -18.32 -0.16 -0.53
C GLU A 27 -17.70 1.25 -0.61
N PRO A 28 -18.47 2.33 -0.42
CA PRO A 28 -17.93 3.68 -0.34
C PRO A 28 -16.87 3.79 0.75
N ILE A 29 -15.74 4.42 0.44
CA ILE A 29 -14.66 4.67 1.40
C ILE A 29 -14.48 6.16 1.64
N VAL A 30 -14.05 6.51 2.85
CA VAL A 30 -13.69 7.89 3.20
C VAL A 30 -12.23 8.15 2.83
N ALA A 31 -11.81 9.42 2.83
CA ALA A 31 -10.45 9.79 2.47
C ALA A 31 -9.37 9.09 3.31
N ASP A 32 -9.67 8.75 4.57
CA ASP A 32 -8.83 7.93 5.42
C ASP A 32 -9.29 6.46 5.36
N HIS A 33 -8.53 5.62 4.66
CA HIS A 33 -8.84 4.21 4.49
C HIS A 33 -7.58 3.35 4.40
N GLY A 34 -7.75 2.06 4.68
CA GLY A 34 -6.68 1.08 4.63
C GLY A 34 -6.38 0.64 3.20
N HIS A 35 -5.19 0.11 2.99
CA HIS A 35 -4.75 -0.37 1.68
C HIS A 35 -4.33 -1.84 1.73
N VAL A 36 -4.48 -2.52 0.60
CA VAL A 36 -4.01 -3.89 0.39
C VAL A 36 -3.09 -3.90 -0.83
N ILE A 37 -1.90 -4.50 -0.70
CA ILE A 37 -1.02 -4.75 -1.85
C ILE A 37 -1.39 -6.09 -2.49
N ASP A 38 -1.58 -6.08 -3.81
CA ASP A 38 -1.58 -7.29 -4.64
C ASP A 38 -0.12 -7.57 -5.06
N LEU A 39 0.50 -8.57 -4.44
CA LEU A 39 1.90 -8.92 -4.68
C LEU A 39 2.12 -9.51 -6.08
N ARG A 40 1.08 -10.08 -6.69
CA ARG A 40 1.18 -10.64 -8.04
C ARG A 40 1.19 -9.52 -9.08
N ASN A 41 0.27 -8.57 -8.94
CA ASN A 41 0.11 -7.47 -9.89
C ASN A 41 0.97 -6.25 -9.56
N ARG A 42 1.59 -6.24 -8.36
CA ARG A 42 2.41 -5.13 -7.85
C ARG A 42 1.66 -3.80 -7.83
N SER A 43 0.40 -3.86 -7.41
CA SER A 43 -0.50 -2.72 -7.29
C SER A 43 -1.01 -2.58 -5.85
N ILE A 44 -1.32 -1.34 -5.47
CA ILE A 44 -1.97 -1.03 -4.19
C ILE A 44 -3.46 -0.81 -4.48
N LEU A 45 -4.31 -1.40 -3.63
CA LEU A 45 -5.76 -1.29 -3.70
C LEU A 45 -6.27 -0.47 -2.53
N CYS A 46 -7.16 0.48 -2.80
CA CYS A 46 -7.93 1.21 -1.80
C CYS A 46 -9.03 0.29 -1.24
N THR A 47 -9.09 0.13 0.09
CA THR A 47 -9.97 -0.86 0.71
C THR A 47 -10.77 -0.32 1.87
N CYS A 48 -12.02 -0.78 2.01
CA CYS A 48 -12.80 -0.52 3.22
C CYS A 48 -12.19 -1.27 4.41
N ARG A 49 -12.60 -0.89 5.63
CA ARG A 49 -12.07 -1.49 6.86
C ARG A 49 -12.23 -3.01 6.90
N GLY A 50 -13.36 -3.54 6.44
CA GLY A 50 -13.61 -4.99 6.40
C GLY A 50 -12.62 -5.71 5.50
N CYS A 51 -12.48 -5.25 4.25
CA CYS A 51 -11.54 -5.83 3.29
C CYS A 51 -10.09 -5.71 3.75
N TYR A 52 -9.70 -4.59 4.35
CA TYR A 52 -8.37 -4.42 4.94
C TYR A 52 -8.06 -5.47 6.01
N LEU A 53 -8.99 -5.67 6.96
CA LEU A 53 -8.78 -6.57 8.10
C LEU A 53 -8.57 -8.03 7.68
N LEU A 54 -9.19 -8.47 6.58
CA LEU A 54 -9.03 -9.84 6.05
C LEU A 54 -7.58 -10.18 5.71
N PHE A 55 -6.74 -9.19 5.39
CA PHE A 55 -5.36 -9.40 4.94
C PHE A 55 -4.29 -8.91 5.92
N THR A 56 -4.67 -8.63 7.17
CA THR A 56 -3.72 -8.24 8.24
C THR A 56 -2.90 -9.42 8.75
N HIS A 57 -3.43 -10.64 8.66
CA HIS A 57 -2.74 -11.86 9.03
C HIS A 57 -1.94 -12.44 7.86
N THR A 58 -0.73 -12.94 8.16
CA THR A 58 0.11 -13.64 7.18
C THR A 58 -0.59 -14.87 6.62
N GLY A 59 -0.57 -15.02 5.30
CA GLY A 59 -1.14 -16.17 4.59
C GLY A 59 -2.60 -16.01 4.14
N ALA A 60 -3.29 -14.94 4.54
CA ALA A 60 -4.63 -14.62 4.05
C ALA A 60 -4.68 -14.53 2.51
N GLY A 61 -5.78 -14.98 1.90
CA GLY A 61 -5.95 -14.94 0.43
C GLY A 61 -4.86 -15.70 -0.35
N GLY A 62 -4.28 -16.75 0.23
CA GLY A 62 -3.20 -17.53 -0.39
C GLY A 62 -1.88 -16.78 -0.48
N GLY A 63 -1.69 -15.72 0.32
CA GLY A 63 -0.47 -14.91 0.32
C GLY A 63 -0.32 -13.97 -0.88
N ARG A 64 -1.29 -13.91 -1.80
CA ARG A 64 -1.29 -12.93 -2.89
C ARG A 64 -1.50 -11.51 -2.40
N HIS A 65 -2.36 -11.36 -1.40
CA HIS A 65 -2.77 -10.06 -0.88
C HIS A 65 -2.25 -9.88 0.53
N ARG A 66 -1.80 -8.65 0.84
CA ARG A 66 -1.33 -8.30 2.18
C ARG A 66 -1.77 -6.88 2.53
N ALA A 67 -2.24 -6.68 3.76
CA ALA A 67 -2.52 -5.33 4.26
C ALA A 67 -1.24 -4.49 4.30
N VAL A 68 -1.33 -3.24 3.83
CA VAL A 68 -0.24 -2.26 3.96
C VAL A 68 -0.27 -1.69 5.38
N PRO A 69 0.84 -1.76 6.14
CA PRO A 69 0.86 -1.22 7.49
C PRO A 69 0.61 0.29 7.52
N GLU A 70 -0.33 0.72 8.35
CA GLU A 70 -0.63 2.15 8.59
C GLU A 70 0.34 2.77 9.61
N ARG A 71 1.08 1.94 10.36
CA ARG A 71 2.04 2.37 11.38
C ARG A 71 3.45 2.02 10.92
N TYR A 72 4.28 3.04 10.77
CA TYR A 72 5.70 2.92 10.44
C TYR A 72 6.54 3.56 11.55
N LEU A 73 7.74 3.02 11.76
CA LEU A 73 8.72 3.53 12.72
C LEU A 73 9.99 3.91 11.96
N HIS A 74 10.59 5.03 12.35
CA HIS A 74 11.90 5.43 11.84
C HIS A 74 12.96 4.55 12.49
N VAL A 75 13.76 3.86 11.68
CA VAL A 75 14.93 3.10 12.16
C VAL A 75 16.14 4.03 12.08
N ALA A 76 16.63 4.47 13.24
CA ALA A 76 17.71 5.47 13.33
C ALA A 76 19.01 4.95 12.71
N ASP A 77 19.40 3.72 13.03
CA ASP A 77 20.61 3.08 12.54
C ASP A 77 20.28 2.10 11.41
N PHE A 78 19.78 2.64 10.29
CA PHE A 78 19.46 1.81 9.12
C PHE A 78 20.76 1.48 8.35
N PRO A 79 21.11 0.19 8.17
CA PRO A 79 22.35 -0.19 7.48
C PRO A 79 22.35 0.29 6.03
N ALA A 80 23.54 0.53 5.49
CA ALA A 80 23.68 1.02 4.12
C ALA A 80 23.00 0.05 3.15
N GLY A 81 22.22 0.59 2.21
CA GLY A 81 21.29 -0.18 1.38
C GLY A 81 21.92 -1.40 0.70
N SER A 82 23.18 -1.34 0.24
CA SER A 82 23.86 -2.48 -0.38
C SER A 82 23.95 -3.72 0.51
N GLN A 83 24.02 -3.56 1.83
CA GLN A 83 24.11 -4.67 2.80
C GLN A 83 22.78 -5.41 3.01
N LEU A 84 21.66 -4.85 2.52
CA LEU A 84 20.33 -5.43 2.69
C LEU A 84 19.84 -6.23 1.48
N TRP A 85 20.51 -6.11 0.33
CA TRP A 85 20.03 -6.64 -0.95
C TRP A 85 20.95 -7.72 -1.56
N GLU A 86 21.78 -8.37 -0.74
CA GLU A 86 22.48 -9.64 -1.09
C GLU A 86 21.52 -10.84 -1.00
#